data_AF-A0A257Y978-F1
#
_entry.id   AF-A0A257Y978-F1
#
_cell.length_a   1.000
_cell.length_b   1.000
_cell.length_c   1.000
_cell.angle_alpha   90.00
_cell.angle_beta   90.00
_cell.angle_gamma   90.00
#
_symmetry.space_group_name_H-M   'P 1'
#
loop_
_entity.id
_entity.type
_entity.pdbx_description
1 polymer ?
#
loop_
_entity_poly.entity_id
_entity_poly.type
_entity_poly.pdbx_seq_one_letter_code
_entity_poly.pdbx_strand_id
1 'polypeptide(L)'
;MDTEQKVNETSVKIAAINDEFRRSMEGCTVTRGVVAMGAAANEVFVAVRDYTDFNEDNDPYGEHDFGSLKVAGEKVFWKIDYYDENLSNWCDPLSPDCHRVLTIMLAEEY
;
A
#
# COMPACT_ATOMS: atom_id res chain seq x y z
N MET A 1 -6.36 -3.35 30.35
CA MET A 1 -5.13 -4.11 30.05
C MET A 1 -4.55 -3.42 28.86
N ASP A 2 -3.52 -2.62 29.11
CA ASP A 2 -2.83 -1.80 28.13
C ASP A 2 -2.20 -2.70 27.07
N THR A 3 -2.73 -2.64 25.86
CA THR A 3 -2.13 -3.30 24.70
C THR A 3 -1.00 -2.40 24.22
N GLU A 4 0.14 -2.40 24.94
CA GLU A 4 1.39 -1.96 24.33
C GLU A 4 1.68 -2.92 23.18
N GLN A 5 1.36 -2.49 21.97
CA GLN A 5 1.64 -3.20 20.74
C GLN A 5 3.16 -3.34 20.65
N LYS A 6 3.65 -4.51 21.07
CA LYS A 6 5.06 -4.85 21.02
C LYS A 6 5.47 -4.76 19.55
N VAL A 7 6.24 -3.75 19.20
CA VAL A 7 6.72 -3.53 17.82
C VAL A 7 7.30 -4.85 17.32
N ASN A 8 6.63 -5.44 16.33
CA ASN A 8 7.03 -6.70 15.75
C ASN A 8 8.24 -6.43 14.83
N GLU A 9 9.41 -6.96 15.20
CA GLU A 9 10.65 -6.79 14.41
C GLU A 9 10.49 -7.27 12.95
N THR A 10 9.60 -8.24 12.71
CA THR A 10 9.25 -8.69 11.36
C THR A 10 8.48 -7.60 10.61
N SER A 11 7.44 -7.03 11.22
CA SER A 11 6.64 -5.96 10.62
C SER A 11 7.50 -4.75 10.26
N VAL A 12 8.44 -4.36 11.14
CA VAL A 12 9.38 -3.25 10.86
C VAL A 12 10.21 -3.49 9.60
N LYS A 13 10.67 -4.74 9.38
CA LYS A 13 11.43 -5.09 8.17
C LYS A 13 10.54 -5.06 6.93
N ILE A 14 9.33 -5.59 7.03
CA ILE A 14 8.35 -5.59 5.94
C ILE A 14 7.99 -4.14 5.57
N ALA A 15 7.69 -3.32 6.57
CA ALA A 15 7.38 -1.90 6.40
C ALA A 15 8.48 -1.13 5.69
N ALA A 16 9.75 -1.35 6.06
CA ALA A 16 10.88 -0.69 5.39
C ALA A 16 10.94 -1.02 3.89
N ILE A 17 10.72 -2.29 3.52
CA ILE A 17 10.73 -2.73 2.12
C ILE A 17 9.50 -2.21 1.37
N ASN A 18 8.33 -2.25 2.00
CA ASN A 18 7.09 -1.74 1.41
C ASN A 18 7.12 -0.24 1.19
N ASP A 19 7.69 0.50 2.14
CA ASP A 19 7.91 1.93 2.02
C ASP A 19 8.85 2.26 0.86
N GLU A 20 9.93 1.50 0.66
CA GLU A 20 10.83 1.65 -0.49
C GLU A 20 10.11 1.34 -1.81
N PHE A 21 9.41 0.21 -1.88
CA PHE A 21 8.65 -0.21 -3.04
C PHE A 21 7.57 0.82 -3.40
N ARG A 22 6.76 1.26 -2.44
CA ARG A 22 5.73 2.30 -2.63
C ARG A 22 6.35 3.61 -3.13
N ARG A 23 7.49 4.03 -2.57
CA ARG A 23 8.17 5.26 -3.01
C ARG A 23 8.71 5.18 -4.43
N SER A 24 9.10 3.98 -4.88
CA SER A 24 9.59 3.76 -6.25
C SER A 24 8.48 3.85 -7.30
N MET A 25 7.23 3.56 -6.92
CA MET A 25 6.07 3.40 -7.81
C MET A 25 6.24 2.30 -8.87
N GLU A 26 7.25 1.43 -8.74
CA GLU A 26 7.43 0.27 -9.61
C GLU A 26 6.27 -0.72 -9.43
N GLY A 27 5.86 -1.37 -10.52
CA GLY A 27 4.75 -2.32 -10.49
C GLY A 27 3.39 -1.72 -10.09
N CYS A 28 3.26 -0.39 -10.12
CA CYS A 28 2.01 0.28 -9.79
C CYS A 28 0.93 0.02 -10.86
N THR A 29 -0.23 -0.44 -10.40
CA THR A 29 -1.45 -0.56 -11.18
C THR A 29 -2.54 0.32 -10.58
N VAL A 30 -3.43 0.81 -11.43
CA VAL A 30 -4.53 1.68 -11.02
C VAL A 30 -5.83 1.22 -11.63
N THR A 31 -6.92 1.39 -10.89
CA THR A 31 -8.27 1.10 -11.40
C THR A 31 -8.79 2.20 -12.32
N ARG A 32 -9.90 1.91 -13.01
CA ARG A 32 -10.51 2.86 -13.95
C ARG A 32 -11.03 4.11 -13.24
N GLY A 33 -11.48 4.00 -11.99
CA GLY A 33 -11.89 5.14 -11.18
C GLY A 33 -10.77 6.16 -11.01
N VAL A 34 -9.56 5.71 -10.65
CA VAL A 34 -8.38 6.59 -10.50
C VAL A 34 -7.98 7.21 -11.84
N VAL A 35 -8.02 6.46 -12.94
CA VAL A 35 -7.76 7.02 -14.29
C VAL A 35 -8.79 8.10 -14.66
N ALA A 36 -10.06 7.90 -14.29
CA ALA A 36 -11.13 8.84 -14.58
C ALA A 36 -11.01 10.17 -13.81
N MET A 37 -10.20 10.23 -12.76
CA MET A 37 -9.90 11.48 -12.02
C MET A 37 -9.09 12.50 -12.85
N GLY A 38 -8.53 12.08 -14.00
CA GLY A 38 -7.80 12.97 -14.90
C GLY A 38 -6.56 13.59 -14.23
N ALA A 39 -6.49 14.92 -14.20
CA ALA A 39 -5.33 15.63 -13.63
C ALA A 39 -5.12 15.32 -12.12
N ALA A 40 -6.19 15.04 -11.38
CA ALA A 40 -6.11 14.70 -9.96
C ALA A 40 -5.45 13.33 -9.70
N ALA A 41 -5.34 12.45 -10.70
CA ALA A 41 -4.59 11.20 -10.55
C ALA A 41 -3.11 11.44 -10.20
N ASN A 42 -2.51 12.55 -10.67
CA ASN A 42 -1.15 12.92 -10.30
C ASN A 42 -1.02 13.24 -8.80
N GLU A 43 -2.02 13.91 -8.22
CA GLU A 43 -2.07 14.18 -6.78
C GLU A 43 -2.21 12.88 -5.99
N VAL A 44 -2.99 11.92 -6.50
CA VAL A 44 -3.07 10.57 -5.92
C VAL A 44 -1.70 9.89 -5.90
N PHE A 45 -0.99 9.87 -7.02
CA PHE A 45 0.33 9.23 -7.08
C PHE A 45 1.33 9.85 -6.10
N VAL A 46 1.38 11.18 -6.01
CA VAL A 46 2.25 11.87 -5.04
C VAL A 46 1.84 11.55 -3.61
N ALA A 47 0.53 11.58 -3.30
CA ALA A 47 0.02 11.29 -1.97
C ALA A 47 0.28 9.84 -1.53
N VAL A 48 0.16 8.88 -2.44
CA VAL A 48 0.49 7.47 -2.15
C VAL A 48 1.99 7.31 -1.94
N ARG A 49 2.83 7.86 -2.82
CA ARG A 49 4.29 7.78 -2.72
C ARG A 49 4.80 8.33 -1.38
N ASP A 50 4.25 9.46 -0.96
CA ASP A 50 4.69 10.22 0.20
C ASP A 50 3.81 9.93 1.44
N TYR A 51 3.02 8.85 1.42
CA TYR A 51 2.08 8.51 2.50
C TYR A 51 2.78 8.17 3.82
N THR A 52 2.34 8.80 4.91
CA THR A 52 2.89 8.57 6.26
C THR A 52 1.82 8.44 7.34
N ASP A 53 0.53 8.51 6.99
CA ASP A 53 -0.59 8.55 7.95
C ASP A 53 -1.04 7.14 8.37
N PHE A 54 -0.08 6.34 8.84
CA PHE A 54 -0.34 4.97 9.31
C PHE A 54 -0.91 5.00 10.73
N ASN A 55 -1.98 4.24 10.95
CA ASN A 55 -2.68 4.13 12.23
C ASN A 55 -3.38 2.77 12.34
N GLU A 56 -3.95 2.47 13.51
CA GLU A 56 -4.59 1.18 13.79
C GLU A 56 -5.73 0.83 12.82
N ASP A 57 -6.38 1.82 12.19
CA ASP A 57 -7.49 1.57 11.25
C ASP A 57 -7.01 1.12 9.87
N ASN A 58 -5.80 1.52 9.46
CA ASN A 58 -5.27 1.25 8.12
C ASN A 58 -4.01 0.37 8.10
N ASP A 59 -3.33 0.21 9.23
CA ASP A 59 -2.10 -0.57 9.35
C ASP A 59 -2.04 -1.29 10.70
N PRO A 60 -2.99 -2.20 11.00
CA PRO A 60 -3.06 -2.91 12.28
C PRO A 60 -1.84 -3.80 12.56
N TYR A 61 -1.09 -4.18 11.52
CA TYR A 61 0.07 -5.05 11.63
C TYR A 61 1.41 -4.31 11.56
N GLY A 62 1.42 -3.00 11.26
CA GLY A 62 2.63 -2.21 11.15
C GLY A 62 3.49 -2.58 9.93
N GLU A 63 2.87 -3.11 8.88
CA GLU A 63 3.55 -3.61 7.68
C GLU A 63 3.58 -2.57 6.56
N HIS A 64 2.86 -1.46 6.69
CA HIS A 64 2.83 -0.37 5.71
C HIS A 64 2.37 -0.84 4.31
N ASP A 65 1.48 -1.84 4.25
CA ASP A 65 1.01 -2.47 3.01
C ASP A 65 -0.38 -2.00 2.59
N PHE A 66 -1.05 -1.15 3.38
CA PHE A 66 -2.33 -0.55 3.06
C PHE A 66 -2.39 0.90 3.53
N GLY A 67 -3.17 1.72 2.83
CA GLY A 67 -3.49 3.06 3.30
C GLY A 67 -4.73 3.65 2.66
N SER A 68 -5.26 4.68 3.33
CA SER A 68 -6.41 5.45 2.88
C SER A 68 -6.13 6.94 2.91
N LEU A 69 -6.52 7.62 1.84
CA LEU A 69 -6.37 9.07 1.69
C LEU A 69 -7.56 9.67 0.93
N LYS A 70 -7.65 10.99 0.92
CA LYS A 70 -8.68 11.73 0.20
C LYS A 70 -8.03 12.72 -0.77
N VAL A 71 -8.36 12.63 -2.06
CA VAL A 71 -7.87 13.52 -3.11
C VAL A 71 -9.03 13.97 -3.98
N ALA A 72 -9.10 15.27 -4.27
CA ALA A 72 -10.17 15.88 -5.08
C ALA A 72 -11.61 15.54 -4.64
N GLY A 73 -11.83 15.26 -3.34
CA GLY A 73 -13.14 14.90 -2.82
C GLY A 73 -13.40 13.39 -2.76
N GLU A 74 -12.59 12.59 -3.47
CA GLU A 74 -12.71 11.14 -3.56
C GLU A 74 -11.88 10.43 -2.50
N LYS A 75 -12.42 9.34 -1.95
CA LYS A 75 -11.67 8.46 -1.05
C LYS A 75 -10.91 7.44 -1.89
N VAL A 76 -9.61 7.38 -1.68
CA VAL A 76 -8.69 6.49 -2.40
C VAL A 76 -8.09 5.51 -1.41
N PHE A 77 -8.02 4.25 -1.82
CA PHE A 77 -7.22 3.22 -1.16
C PHE A 77 -6.01 2.88 -2.01
N TRP A 78 -4.94 2.50 -1.34
CA TRP A 78 -3.82 1.84 -1.97
C TRP A 78 -3.42 0.63 -1.13
N LYS A 79 -2.87 -0.39 -1.79
CA LYS A 79 -2.35 -1.58 -1.12
C LYS A 79 -1.16 -2.17 -1.84
N ILE A 80 -0.36 -2.95 -1.12
CA ILE A 80 0.72 -3.79 -1.64
C ILE A 80 0.31 -5.24 -1.43
N ASP A 81 0.13 -5.98 -2.52
CA ASP A 81 -0.08 -7.42 -2.48
C ASP A 81 1.24 -8.16 -2.75
N TYR A 82 1.39 -9.35 -2.17
CA TYR A 82 2.58 -10.19 -2.28
C TYR A 82 2.29 -11.45 -3.09
N TYR A 83 3.08 -11.70 -4.14
CA TYR A 83 2.92 -12.87 -5.00
C TYR A 83 4.21 -13.61 -5.32
N ASP A 84 4.09 -14.93 -5.52
CA ASP A 84 5.13 -15.76 -6.12
C ASP A 84 5.50 -15.32 -7.56
N GLU A 85 6.55 -15.91 -8.12
CA GLU A 85 7.03 -15.61 -9.49
C GLU A 85 5.95 -15.75 -10.58
N ASN A 86 4.91 -16.55 -10.32
CA ASN A 86 3.79 -16.75 -11.25
C ASN A 86 2.63 -15.77 -11.03
N LEU A 87 2.78 -14.79 -10.11
CA LEU A 87 1.75 -13.84 -9.72
C LEU A 87 0.42 -14.49 -9.31
N SER A 88 0.50 -15.70 -8.72
CA SER A 88 -0.68 -16.57 -8.54
C SER A 88 -0.96 -16.92 -7.09
N ASN A 89 0.08 -17.06 -6.28
CA ASN A 89 -0.05 -17.41 -4.86
C ASN A 89 0.66 -16.39 -3.99
N TRP A 90 0.25 -16.31 -2.73
CA TRP A 90 0.94 -15.52 -1.71
C TRP A 90 2.38 -16.00 -1.50
N CYS A 91 3.30 -15.06 -1.27
CA CYS A 91 4.69 -15.32 -0.86
C CYS A 91 5.00 -14.62 0.46
N ASP A 92 6.00 -15.14 1.18
CA ASP A 92 6.57 -14.46 2.33
C ASP A 92 7.16 -13.10 1.91
N PRO A 93 6.69 -11.96 2.46
CA PRO A 93 7.17 -10.63 2.11
C PRO A 93 8.68 -10.44 2.31
N LEU A 94 9.32 -11.23 3.19
CA LEU A 94 10.77 -11.18 3.42
C LEU A 94 11.56 -12.13 2.51
N SER A 95 10.88 -12.95 1.70
CA SER A 95 11.53 -13.79 0.70
C SER A 95 12.09 -12.93 -0.45
N PRO A 96 13.33 -13.18 -0.91
CA PRO A 96 13.92 -12.46 -2.03
C PRO A 96 13.16 -12.65 -3.35
N ASP A 97 12.45 -13.76 -3.50
CA ASP A 97 11.70 -14.13 -4.71
C ASP A 97 10.22 -13.65 -4.64
N CYS A 98 9.89 -12.82 -3.65
CA CYS A 98 8.54 -12.32 -3.45
C CYS A 98 8.30 -11.04 -4.26
N HIS A 99 7.32 -11.09 -5.15
CA HIS A 99 6.92 -9.95 -5.97
C HIS A 99 5.87 -9.11 -5.26
N ARG A 100 6.03 -7.79 -5.32
CA ARG A 100 5.07 -6.82 -4.79
C ARG A 100 4.28 -6.19 -5.93
N VAL A 101 3.00 -5.93 -5.69
CA VAL A 101 2.14 -5.19 -6.61
C VAL A 101 1.47 -4.05 -5.85
N LEU A 102 1.75 -2.81 -6.26
CA LEU A 102 1.09 -1.62 -5.70
C LEU A 102 -0.20 -1.37 -6.49
N THR A 103 -1.35 -1.52 -5.84
CA THR A 103 -2.66 -1.21 -6.44
C THR A 103 -3.20 0.08 -5.83
N ILE A 104 -3.59 1.06 -6.67
CA ILE A 104 -4.28 2.27 -6.23
C ILE A 104 -5.69 2.28 -6.84
N MET A 105 -6.70 2.49 -6.00
CA MET A 105 -8.10 2.40 -6.39
C MET A 105 -8.99 3.37 -5.64
N LEU A 106 -10.16 3.70 -6.20
CA LEU A 106 -11.19 4.38 -5.41
C LEU A 106 -11.70 3.42 -4.31
N ALA A 107 -12.10 3.98 -3.18
CA ALA A 107 -12.62 3.19 -2.07
C ALA A 107 -13.91 2.44 -2.40
N GLU A 108 -14.66 2.87 -3.43
CA GLU A 108 -15.85 2.18 -3.94
C GLU A 108 -15.53 0.99 -4.86
N GLU A 109 -14.27 0.86 -5.30
CA GLU A 109 -13.78 -0.25 -6.14
C GLU A 109 -13.13 -1.37 -5.30
N TYR A 110 -13.09 -1.21 -3.98
CA TYR A 110 -12.54 -2.15 -2.99
C TYR A 110 -13.66 -2.89 -2.26
#